data_AF-A0A3A6U160-F1
#
_entry.id   AF-A0A3A6U160-F1
#
_cell.length_a   1.000
_cell.length_b   1.000
_cell.length_c   1.000
_cell.angle_alpha   90.00
_cell.angle_beta   90.00
_cell.angle_gamma   90.00
#
_symmetry.space_group_name_H-M   'P 1'
#
loop_
_entity.id
_entity.type
_entity.pdbx_description
1 polymer ?
#
loop_
_entity_poly.entity_id
_entity_poly.type
_entity_poly.pdbx_seq_one_letter_code
_entity_poly.pdbx_strand_id
1 'polypeptide(L)'
;MQYVGSELERLALKNTDINHADLLGRSAFNRYYYAAFLITRETLGFMQSNWIGTAHAEIPNLLEKGLRKPAKAALRKQVSSGLLDKGNESRLLTELNATGSELSQLLRQAYDARILADYEPEVKTKKDGGVIYLRTHKLTTASQWPNQAERQCAKLKRIWKEIGLA
;
A
#
# COMPACT_ATOMS: atom_id res chain seq x y z
N MET A 1 13.01 -3.50 2.01
CA MET A 1 12.74 -2.32 2.87
C MET A 1 12.19 -2.69 4.24
N GLN A 2 11.25 -3.64 4.36
CA GLN A 2 10.66 -4.06 5.65
C GLN A 2 11.70 -4.51 6.68
N TYR A 3 12.67 -5.35 6.30
CA TYR A 3 13.77 -5.77 7.18
C TYR A 3 14.50 -4.59 7.84
N VAL A 4 14.86 -3.58 7.04
CA VAL A 4 15.53 -2.36 7.54
C VAL A 4 14.60 -1.59 8.48
N GLY A 5 13.30 -1.50 8.17
CA GLY A 5 12.31 -0.90 9.08
C GLY A 5 12.28 -1.59 10.45
N SER A 6 12.26 -2.92 10.47
CA SER A 6 12.24 -3.70 11.71
C SER A 6 13.52 -3.56 12.52
N GLU A 7 14.67 -3.48 11.85
CA GLU A 7 15.93 -3.25 12.54
C GLU A 7 16.02 -1.84 13.14
N LEU A 8 15.53 -0.83 12.41
CA LEU A 8 15.44 0.53 12.92
C LEU A 8 14.46 0.66 14.10
N GLU A 9 13.31 -0.02 14.07
CA GLU A 9 12.38 -0.11 15.19
C GLU A 9 13.06 -0.71 16.42
N ARG A 10 13.74 -1.85 16.25
CA ARG A 10 14.47 -2.54 17.32
C ARG A 10 15.53 -1.63 17.95
N LEU A 11 16.30 -0.94 17.12
CA LEU A 11 17.32 0.02 17.58
C LEU A 11 16.68 1.21 18.30
N ALA A 12 15.61 1.77 17.73
CA ALA A 12 14.89 2.90 18.31
C ALA A 12 14.39 2.58 19.72
N LEU A 13 13.77 1.40 19.92
CA LEU A 13 13.28 0.95 21.22
C LEU A 13 14.40 0.84 22.26
N LYS A 14 15.55 0.27 21.88
CA LYS A 14 16.70 0.07 22.78
C LYS A 14 17.51 1.33 23.07
N ASN A 15 17.42 2.36 22.23
CA ASN A 15 18.21 3.57 22.39
C ASN A 15 17.67 4.45 23.53
N THR A 16 18.52 4.81 24.49
CA THR A 16 18.17 5.65 25.64
C THR A 16 18.22 7.15 25.31
N ASP A 17 18.98 7.54 24.27
CA ASP A 17 18.97 8.90 23.76
C ASP A 17 17.68 9.14 22.97
N ILE A 18 16.88 10.10 23.44
CA ILE A 18 15.56 10.41 22.86
C ILE A 18 15.69 10.94 21.42
N ASN A 19 16.73 11.71 21.11
CA ASN A 19 16.92 12.26 19.76
C ASN A 19 17.32 11.16 18.78
N HIS A 20 18.22 10.26 19.18
CA HIS A 20 18.58 9.12 18.33
C HIS A 20 17.42 8.14 18.17
N ALA A 21 16.68 7.87 19.25
CA ALA A 21 15.46 7.05 19.17
C ALA A 21 14.43 7.66 18.20
N ASP A 22 14.28 8.99 18.20
CA ASP A 22 13.39 9.70 17.28
C ASP A 22 13.80 9.53 15.81
N LEU A 23 15.08 9.76 15.51
CA LEU A 23 15.62 9.59 14.16
C LEU A 23 15.43 8.17 13.64
N LEU A 24 15.70 7.17 14.48
CA LEU A 24 15.52 5.75 14.14
C LEU A 24 14.04 5.40 13.93
N GLY A 25 13.16 5.84 14.83
CA GLY A 25 11.71 5.59 14.75
C GLY A 25 11.07 6.20 13.51
N ARG A 26 11.36 7.47 13.22
CA ARG A 26 10.92 8.15 11.98
C ARG A 26 11.42 7.41 10.73
N SER A 27 12.70 7.04 10.74
CA SER A 27 13.30 6.28 9.64
C SER A 27 12.59 4.94 9.44
N ALA A 28 12.20 4.24 10.50
CA ALA A 28 11.47 2.99 10.41
C ALA A 28 10.09 3.16 9.74
N PHE A 29 9.31 4.19 10.13
CA PHE A 29 8.04 4.53 9.44
C PHE A 29 8.24 4.69 7.93
N ASN A 30 9.28 5.44 7.54
CA ASN A 30 9.62 5.63 6.12
C ASN A 30 9.94 4.30 5.43
N ARG A 31 10.74 3.42 6.05
CA ARG A 31 11.08 2.12 5.46
C ARG A 31 9.85 1.23 5.29
N TYR A 32 8.90 1.25 6.21
CA TYR A 32 7.65 0.50 6.07
C TYR A 32 6.73 1.08 4.99
N TYR A 33 6.59 2.40 4.92
CA TYR A 33 5.88 3.04 3.81
C TYR A 33 6.48 2.63 2.46
N TYR A 34 7.79 2.78 2.28
CA TYR A 34 8.46 2.45 1.01
C TYR A 34 8.35 0.96 0.68
N ALA A 35 8.36 0.07 1.66
CA ALA A 35 8.13 -1.36 1.43
C ALA A 35 6.74 -1.60 0.81
N ALA A 36 5.67 -1.15 1.45
CA ALA A 36 4.30 -1.29 0.93
C ALA A 36 4.11 -0.62 -0.43
N PHE A 37 4.71 0.56 -0.57
CA PHE A 37 4.67 1.36 -1.78
C PHE A 37 5.34 0.66 -2.98
N LEU A 38 6.55 0.10 -2.81
CA LEU A 38 7.28 -0.56 -3.90
C LEU A 38 6.58 -1.85 -4.33
N ILE A 39 6.04 -2.64 -3.39
CA ILE A 39 5.20 -3.81 -3.69
C ILE A 39 4.01 -3.42 -4.58
N THR A 40 3.36 -2.30 -4.25
CA THR A 40 2.23 -1.79 -5.04
C THR A 40 2.68 -1.33 -6.43
N ARG A 41 3.77 -0.57 -6.51
CA ARG A 41 4.32 -0.07 -7.79
C ARG A 41 4.68 -1.21 -8.73
N GLU A 42 5.34 -2.25 -8.23
CA GLU A 42 5.65 -3.45 -9.02
C GLU A 42 4.38 -4.13 -9.55
N THR A 43 3.37 -4.28 -8.69
CA THR A 43 2.09 -4.88 -9.07
C THR A 43 1.36 -4.08 -10.14
N LEU A 44 1.34 -2.75 -10.03
CA LEU A 44 0.76 -1.89 -11.05
C LEU A 44 1.51 -2.01 -12.38
N GLY A 45 2.84 -2.09 -12.36
CA GLY A 45 3.64 -2.31 -13.56
C GLY A 45 3.39 -3.66 -14.22
N PHE A 46 3.14 -4.71 -13.44
CA PHE A 46 2.68 -6.01 -13.95
C PHE A 46 1.29 -5.91 -14.62
N MET A 47 0.37 -5.15 -14.02
CA MET A 47 -1.00 -5.02 -14.55
C MET A 47 -1.07 -4.18 -15.82
N GLN A 48 -0.28 -3.11 -15.90
CA GLN A 48 -0.15 -2.23 -17.07
C GLN A 48 1.23 -1.55 -17.05
N SER A 49 2.02 -1.72 -18.12
CA SER A 49 3.37 -1.15 -18.21
C SER A 49 3.39 0.38 -18.15
N ASN A 50 2.35 1.05 -18.66
CA ASN A 50 2.24 2.51 -18.61
C ASN A 50 1.88 3.08 -17.22
N TRP A 51 1.62 2.23 -16.22
CA TRP A 51 1.47 2.66 -14.82
C TRP A 51 2.80 2.69 -14.06
N ILE A 52 3.87 2.17 -14.66
CA ILE A 52 5.22 2.34 -14.14
C ILE A 52 5.55 3.84 -14.10
N GLY A 53 6.09 4.30 -12.97
CA GLY A 53 6.44 5.71 -12.78
C GLY A 53 5.29 6.59 -12.29
N THR A 54 4.10 6.04 -12.02
CA THR A 54 3.01 6.79 -11.36
C THR A 54 3.53 7.47 -10.08
N ALA A 55 3.25 8.77 -9.95
CA ALA A 55 3.67 9.58 -8.82
C ALA A 55 3.09 9.02 -7.51
N HIS A 56 3.84 9.14 -6.42
CA HIS A 56 3.48 8.53 -5.13
C HIS A 56 2.07 8.90 -4.65
N ALA A 57 1.72 10.18 -4.76
CA ALA A 57 0.42 10.70 -4.34
C ALA A 57 -0.74 10.25 -5.24
N GLU A 58 -0.45 9.87 -6.49
CA GLU A 58 -1.47 9.48 -7.48
C GLU A 58 -1.78 7.98 -7.50
N ILE A 59 -0.93 7.14 -6.90
CA ILE A 59 -1.20 5.70 -6.82
C ILE A 59 -2.57 5.39 -6.17
N PRO A 60 -2.95 6.00 -5.03
CA PRO A 60 -4.30 5.86 -4.47
C PRO A 60 -5.43 6.13 -5.47
N ASN A 61 -5.32 7.21 -6.26
CA ASN A 61 -6.32 7.56 -7.26
C ASN A 61 -6.36 6.54 -8.41
N LEU A 62 -5.19 6.04 -8.82
CA LEU A 62 -5.08 5.00 -9.84
C LEU A 62 -5.76 3.69 -9.37
N LEU A 63 -5.57 3.30 -8.10
CA LEU A 63 -6.19 2.12 -7.51
C LEU A 63 -7.72 2.23 -7.43
N GLU A 64 -8.24 3.41 -7.08
CA GLU A 64 -9.69 3.65 -6.96
C GLU A 64 -10.38 3.79 -8.31
N LYS A 65 -9.74 4.48 -9.28
CA LYS A 65 -10.40 4.94 -10.51
C LYS A 65 -9.80 4.34 -11.78
N GLY A 66 -8.49 4.12 -11.80
CA GLY A 66 -7.75 3.67 -12.96
C GLY A 66 -7.97 2.20 -13.32
N LEU A 67 -8.13 1.34 -12.32
CA LEU A 67 -8.29 -0.12 -12.53
C LEU A 67 -9.58 -0.47 -13.29
N ARG A 68 -10.66 0.27 -13.04
CA ARG A 68 -12.00 -0.08 -13.50
C ARG A 68 -12.16 0.00 -15.01
N LYS A 69 -11.55 0.98 -15.66
CA LYS A 69 -11.73 1.23 -17.10
C LYS A 69 -11.27 0.03 -17.96
N PRO A 70 -10.00 -0.44 -17.88
CA PRO A 70 -9.55 -1.60 -18.63
C PRO A 70 -10.29 -2.89 -18.23
N ALA A 71 -10.53 -3.11 -16.93
CA ALA A 71 -11.27 -4.26 -16.42
C ALA A 71 -12.68 -4.38 -17.02
N LYS A 72 -13.43 -3.28 -17.01
CA LYS A 72 -14.79 -3.23 -17.55
C LYS A 72 -14.81 -3.48 -19.07
N ALA A 73 -13.81 -2.98 -19.80
CA ALA A 73 -13.71 -3.20 -21.24
C ALA A 73 -13.47 -4.70 -21.57
N ALA A 74 -12.53 -5.34 -20.87
CA ALA A 74 -12.23 -6.76 -21.05
C ALA A 74 -13.42 -7.66 -20.66
N LEU A 75 -14.04 -7.42 -19.51
CA LEU A 75 -15.20 -8.19 -19.06
C LEU A 75 -16.38 -8.08 -20.02
N ARG A 76 -16.68 -6.88 -20.53
CA ARG A 76 -17.75 -6.69 -21.52
C ARG A 76 -17.52 -7.51 -22.79
N LYS A 77 -16.27 -7.62 -23.24
CA LYS A 77 -15.90 -8.45 -24.40
C LYS A 77 -16.21 -9.92 -24.11
N GLN A 78 -15.79 -10.43 -22.95
CA GLN A 78 -16.06 -11.81 -22.55
C GLN A 78 -17.57 -12.12 -22.43
N VAL A 79 -18.34 -11.18 -21.90
CA VAL A 79 -19.80 -11.33 -21.80
C VAL A 79 -20.44 -11.35 -23.20
N SER A 80 -20.02 -10.46 -24.10
CA SER A 80 -20.54 -10.44 -25.47
C SER A 80 -20.20 -11.71 -26.26
N SER A 81 -19.10 -12.38 -25.92
CA SER A 81 -18.72 -13.66 -26.52
C SER A 81 -19.29 -14.88 -25.80
N GLY A 82 -20.14 -14.70 -24.78
CA GLY A 82 -20.74 -15.80 -24.02
C GLY A 82 -19.77 -16.59 -23.14
N LEU A 83 -18.54 -16.10 -22.93
CA LEU A 83 -17.52 -16.76 -22.09
C LEU A 83 -17.73 -16.51 -20.60
N LEU A 84 -18.50 -15.46 -20.27
CA LEU A 84 -18.72 -14.99 -18.91
C LEU A 84 -20.14 -14.42 -18.80
N ASP A 85 -20.84 -14.68 -17.70
CA ASP A 85 -22.17 -14.13 -17.48
C ASP A 85 -22.15 -12.76 -16.78
N LYS A 86 -23.29 -12.07 -16.76
CA LYS A 86 -23.43 -10.75 -16.12
C LYS A 86 -23.21 -10.76 -14.59
N GLY A 87 -23.50 -11.88 -13.93
CA GLY A 87 -23.25 -12.04 -12.50
C GLY A 87 -21.76 -12.05 -12.18
N ASN A 88 -20.99 -12.82 -12.95
CA ASN A 88 -19.53 -12.88 -12.86
C ASN A 88 -18.88 -11.53 -13.22
N GLU A 89 -19.40 -10.80 -14.22
CA GLU A 89 -18.94 -9.43 -14.54
C GLU A 89 -19.09 -8.52 -13.31
N SER A 90 -20.27 -8.54 -12.69
CA SER A 90 -20.57 -7.72 -11.50
C SER A 90 -19.70 -8.10 -10.30
N ARG A 91 -19.53 -9.40 -10.05
CA ARG A 91 -18.70 -9.92 -8.96
C ARG A 91 -17.26 -9.45 -9.09
N LEU A 92 -16.63 -9.67 -10.25
CA LEU A 92 -15.22 -9.32 -10.48
C LEU A 92 -14.98 -7.81 -10.40
N LEU A 93 -15.89 -6.99 -10.93
CA LEU A 93 -15.77 -5.53 -10.80
C LEU A 93 -15.92 -5.06 -9.35
N THR A 94 -16.83 -5.66 -8.60
CA THR A 94 -17.03 -5.32 -7.17
C THR A 94 -15.80 -5.69 -6.35
N GLU A 95 -15.26 -6.90 -6.57
CA GLU A 95 -14.06 -7.38 -5.88
C GLU A 95 -12.82 -6.54 -6.23
N LEU A 96 -12.66 -6.16 -7.51
CA LEU A 96 -11.60 -5.28 -7.96
C LEU A 96 -11.66 -3.91 -7.26
N ASN A 97 -12.85 -3.30 -7.23
CA ASN A 97 -13.03 -1.98 -6.62
C ASN A 97 -12.79 -2.03 -5.10
N ALA A 98 -13.29 -3.07 -4.42
CA ALA A 98 -13.08 -3.24 -2.99
C ALA A 98 -11.58 -3.40 -2.66
N THR A 99 -10.89 -4.29 -3.38
CA THR A 99 -9.46 -4.54 -3.21
C THR A 99 -8.62 -3.29 -3.50
N GLY A 100 -8.94 -2.57 -4.59
CA GLY A 100 -8.29 -1.31 -4.93
C GLY A 100 -8.50 -0.22 -3.87
N SER A 101 -9.72 -0.10 -3.34
CA SER A 101 -10.07 0.84 -2.27
C SER A 101 -9.32 0.54 -0.97
N GLU A 102 -9.27 -0.74 -0.55
CA GLU A 102 -8.53 -1.17 0.64
C GLU A 102 -7.03 -0.85 0.52
N LEU A 103 -6.42 -1.14 -0.63
CA LEU A 103 -5.02 -0.83 -0.88
C LEU A 103 -4.76 0.68 -0.94
N SER A 104 -5.68 1.44 -1.55
CA SER A 104 -5.62 2.91 -1.58
C SER A 104 -5.62 3.49 -0.16
N GLN A 105 -6.55 3.06 0.69
CA GLN A 105 -6.66 3.54 2.07
C GLN A 105 -5.40 3.23 2.88
N LEU A 106 -4.85 2.01 2.74
CA LEU A 106 -3.59 1.63 3.36
C LEU A 106 -2.45 2.59 2.97
N LEU A 107 -2.32 2.89 1.67
CA LEU A 107 -1.26 3.76 1.17
C LEU A 107 -1.44 5.21 1.60
N ARG A 108 -2.67 5.72 1.67
CA ARG A 108 -2.95 7.07 2.19
C ARG A 108 -2.53 7.19 3.66
N GLN A 109 -2.89 6.19 4.49
CA GLN A 109 -2.51 6.15 5.91
C GLN A 109 -0.98 6.07 6.08
N ALA A 110 -0.32 5.18 5.34
CA ALA A 110 1.13 5.03 5.39
C ALA A 110 1.86 6.29 4.87
N TYR A 111 1.31 6.96 3.86
CA TYR A 111 1.86 8.20 3.31
C TYR A 111 1.77 9.34 4.31
N ASP A 112 0.65 9.48 5.02
CA ASP A 112 0.48 10.48 6.09
C ASP A 112 1.57 10.33 7.16
N ALA A 113 1.80 9.11 7.65
CA ALA A 113 2.88 8.83 8.59
C ALA A 113 4.27 9.17 8.03
N ARG A 114 4.52 8.90 6.73
CA ARG A 114 5.76 9.28 6.05
C ARG A 114 5.94 10.79 6.00
N ILE A 115 4.89 11.55 5.69
CA ILE A 115 4.95 13.02 5.65
C ILE A 115 5.37 13.58 7.02
N LEU A 116 4.74 13.10 8.09
CA LEU A 116 5.11 13.47 9.46
C LEU A 116 6.58 13.12 9.76
N ALA A 117 7.02 11.93 9.34
CA ALA A 117 8.37 11.44 9.60
C ALA A 117 9.45 12.22 8.83
N ASP A 118 9.18 12.60 7.58
CA ASP A 118 10.15 13.27 6.68
C ASP A 118 10.18 14.79 6.81
N TYR A 119 9.02 15.45 7.02
CA TYR A 119 8.92 16.90 6.82
C TYR A 119 8.46 17.70 8.04
N GLU A 120 7.99 17.05 9.10
CA GLU A 120 7.54 17.72 10.33
C GLU A 120 8.48 17.41 11.50
N PRO A 121 9.72 17.96 11.54
CA PRO A 121 10.73 17.62 12.56
C PRO A 121 10.33 17.93 14.00
N GLU A 122 9.36 18.83 14.20
CA GLU A 122 8.74 19.20 15.47
C GLU A 122 7.85 18.08 16.06
N VAL A 123 7.34 17.18 15.23
CA VAL A 123 6.47 16.07 15.65
C VAL A 123 7.29 14.89 16.15
N LYS A 124 7.80 14.95 17.37
CA LYS A 124 8.64 13.87 17.92
C LYS A 124 7.89 12.55 18.09
N THR A 125 8.58 11.46 17.83
CA THR A 125 8.13 10.14 18.22
C THR A 125 8.12 10.00 19.73
N LYS A 126 7.25 9.12 20.23
CA LYS A 126 7.12 8.83 21.67
C LYS A 126 7.15 7.33 21.88
N LYS A 127 7.77 6.89 22.98
CA LYS A 127 7.73 5.51 23.44
C LYS A 127 6.69 5.39 24.54
N ASP A 128 5.76 4.47 24.37
CA ASP A 128 4.78 4.14 25.40
C ASP A 128 4.48 2.63 25.37
N GLY A 129 4.64 1.97 26.51
CA GLY A 129 4.40 0.52 26.63
C GLY A 129 5.21 -0.35 25.65
N GLY A 130 6.43 0.06 25.29
CA GLY A 130 7.26 -0.65 24.30
C GLY A 130 6.83 -0.46 22.84
N VAL A 131 5.92 0.48 22.58
CA VAL A 131 5.48 0.84 21.23
C VAL A 131 5.94 2.26 20.91
N ILE A 132 6.41 2.47 19.68
CA ILE A 132 6.77 3.79 19.17
C ILE A 132 5.57 4.40 18.44
N TYR A 133 5.31 5.66 18.75
CA TYR A 133 4.22 6.45 18.20
C TYR A 133 4.76 7.66 17.43
N LEU A 134 4.09 8.02 16.33
CA LEU A 134 4.25 9.29 15.63
C LEU A 134 2.86 9.91 15.46
N ARG A 135 2.55 10.92 16.28
CA ARG A 135 1.15 11.34 16.56
C ARG A 135 0.27 10.14 16.89
N THR A 136 -0.69 9.81 16.02
CA THR A 136 -1.65 8.72 16.16
C THR A 136 -1.16 7.42 15.51
N HIS A 137 -0.08 7.46 14.72
CA HIS A 137 0.45 6.30 14.02
C HIS A 137 1.31 5.45 14.95
N LYS A 138 1.05 4.15 14.98
CA LYS A 138 1.85 3.17 15.73
C LYS A 138 2.83 2.46 14.82
N LEU A 139 4.06 2.30 15.26
CA LEU A 139 5.11 1.64 14.49
C LEU A 139 4.83 0.13 14.32
N THR A 140 4.19 -0.49 15.30
CA THR A 140 3.66 -1.86 15.22
C THR A 140 2.56 -2.02 14.16
N THR A 141 1.76 -0.99 13.91
CA THR A 141 0.81 -0.97 12.78
C THR A 141 1.56 -0.77 11.46
N ALA A 142 2.55 0.12 11.45
CA ALA A 142 3.37 0.39 10.27
C ALA A 142 4.11 -0.83 9.76
N SER A 143 4.64 -1.66 10.66
CA SER A 143 5.36 -2.90 10.31
C SER A 143 4.50 -3.91 9.56
N GLN A 144 3.17 -3.79 9.64
CA GLN A 144 2.20 -4.64 8.94
C GLN A 144 1.80 -4.11 7.56
N TRP A 145 2.07 -2.85 7.22
CA TRP A 145 1.70 -2.30 5.92
C TRP A 145 2.25 -3.09 4.72
N PRO A 146 3.52 -3.58 4.74
CA PRO A 146 4.05 -4.37 3.62
C PRO A 146 3.26 -5.65 3.41
N ASN A 147 3.02 -6.43 4.48
CA ASN A 147 2.24 -7.67 4.42
C ASN A 147 0.79 -7.42 3.96
N GLN A 148 0.19 -6.30 4.39
CA GLN A 148 -1.14 -5.89 3.92
C GLN A 148 -1.12 -5.56 2.43
N ALA A 149 -0.13 -4.79 1.97
CA ALA A 149 0.04 -4.47 0.56
C ALA A 149 0.26 -5.72 -0.30
N GLU A 150 1.09 -6.67 0.15
CA GLU A 150 1.30 -7.95 -0.53
C GLU A 150 0.00 -8.73 -0.71
N ARG A 151 -0.81 -8.85 0.35
CA ARG A 151 -2.09 -9.56 0.29
C ARG A 151 -3.05 -8.91 -0.70
N GLN A 152 -3.21 -7.59 -0.66
CA GLN A 152 -4.09 -6.90 -1.61
C GLN A 152 -3.55 -6.94 -3.04
N CYS A 153 -2.24 -6.79 -3.22
CA CYS A 153 -1.60 -6.91 -4.52
C CYS A 153 -1.75 -8.32 -5.12
N ALA A 154 -1.62 -9.37 -4.31
CA ALA A 154 -1.85 -10.74 -4.75
C ALA A 154 -3.31 -10.96 -5.22
N LYS A 155 -4.29 -10.43 -4.48
CA LYS A 155 -5.70 -10.44 -4.89
C LYS A 155 -5.92 -9.67 -6.19
N LEU A 156 -5.36 -8.46 -6.32
CA LEU A 156 -5.45 -7.67 -7.55
C LEU A 156 -4.89 -8.44 -8.75
N LYS A 157 -3.69 -9.04 -8.64
CA LYS A 157 -3.10 -9.84 -9.72
C LYS A 157 -4.00 -11.03 -10.10
N ARG A 158 -4.57 -11.72 -9.11
CA ARG A 158 -5.50 -12.83 -9.35
C ARG A 158 -6.73 -12.35 -10.13
N ILE A 159 -7.41 -11.31 -9.65
CA ILE A 159 -8.60 -10.73 -10.30
C ILE A 159 -8.26 -10.28 -11.72
N TRP A 160 -7.08 -9.66 -11.91
CA TRP A 160 -6.62 -9.20 -13.23
C TRP A 160 -6.46 -10.34 -14.24
N LYS A 161 -5.91 -11.47 -13.79
CA LYS A 161 -5.80 -12.70 -14.59
C LYS A 161 -7.16 -13.33 -14.86
N GLU A 162 -8.06 -13.37 -13.88
CA GLU A 162 -9.44 -13.86 -14.07
C GLU A 162 -10.20 -13.02 -15.11
N ILE A 163 -9.91 -11.72 -15.21
CA ILE A 163 -10.45 -10.82 -16.24
C ILE A 163 -9.75 -11.02 -17.61
N GLY A 164 -8.66 -11.78 -17.68
CA GLY A 164 -7.90 -12.03 -18.91
C GLY A 164 -7.07 -10.83 -19.37
N LEU A 165 -6.58 -10.01 -18.44
CA LEU A 165 -5.74 -8.84 -18.72
C LEU A 165 -4.24 -9.08 -18.50
N ALA A 166 -3.86 -10.27 -18.03
CA ALA A 166 -2.47 -10.71 -17.86
C ALA A 166 -2.37 -12.23 -18.03
#